data_AF-A0ABD5PUA4-F1
#
_entry.id   AF-A0ABD5PUA4-F1
#
_cell.length_a   1.000
_cell.length_b   1.000
_cell.length_c   1.000
_cell.angle_alpha   90.00
_cell.angle_beta   90.00
_cell.angle_gamma   90.00
#
_symmetry.space_group_name_H-M   'P 1'
#
loop_
_entity.id
_entity.type
_entity.pdbx_description
1 polymer ?
#
loop_
_entity_poly.entity_id
_entity_poly.type
_entity_poly.pdbx_seq_one_letter_code
_entity_poly.pdbx_strand_id
1 'polypeptide(L)' 'VEDVRDALDLPTRLRDVDGPEPAEFPSVAEAILADSFVANAPTGLEPTQDAIEGVLEDAY' A
#
# COMPACT_ATOMS: atom_id res chain seq x y z
N VAL A 1 1.56 0.10 16.10
CA VAL A 1 0.21 0.13 15.48
C VAL A 1 -0.56 -1.15 15.74
N GLU A 2 0.11 -2.29 15.91
CA GLU A 2 -0.49 -3.60 16.21
C GLU A 2 -1.50 -3.55 17.36
N ASP A 3 -1.11 -3.05 18.54
CA ASP A 3 -2.02 -2.96 19.70
C ASP A 3 -3.35 -2.23 19.41
N VAL A 4 -3.32 -1.17 18.59
CA VAL A 4 -4.52 -0.40 18.23
C VAL A 4 -5.33 -1.13 17.15
N ARG A 5 -4.67 -1.70 16.14
CA ARG A 5 -5.32 -2.52 15.09
C ARG A 5 -6.03 -3.72 15.72
N ASP A 6 -5.34 -4.44 16.59
CA ASP A 6 -5.80 -5.65 17.24
C ASP A 6 -6.94 -5.36 18.22
N ALA A 7 -6.88 -4.23 18.95
CA ALA A 7 -7.97 -3.79 19.81
C ALA A 7 -9.26 -3.40 19.04
N LEU A 8 -9.16 -3.15 17.73
CA LEU A 8 -10.28 -2.84 16.85
C LEU A 8 -10.70 -4.04 15.98
N ASP A 9 -10.10 -5.21 16.20
CA ASP A 9 -10.33 -6.44 15.42
C ASP A 9 -10.19 -6.23 13.90
N LEU A 10 -9.25 -5.36 13.49
CA LEU A 10 -9.02 -5.06 12.07
C LEU A 10 -8.14 -6.13 11.40
N PRO A 11 -8.34 -6.37 10.08
CA PRO A 11 -7.49 -7.30 9.32
C PRO A 11 -6.00 -6.94 9.37
N THR A 12 -5.16 -7.96 9.29
CA THR A 12 -3.69 -7.81 9.40
C THR A 12 -2.98 -7.85 8.05
N ARG A 13 -3.68 -8.26 6.99
CA ARG A 13 -3.15 -8.43 5.63
C ARG A 13 -4.12 -7.89 4.60
N LEU A 14 -3.58 -7.54 3.43
CA LEU A 14 -4.36 -7.01 2.32
C LEU A 14 -5.30 -8.05 1.72
N ARG A 15 -4.94 -9.33 1.69
CA ARG A 15 -5.82 -10.41 1.21
C ARG A 15 -7.06 -10.67 2.07
N ASP A 16 -7.09 -10.12 3.29
CA ASP A 16 -8.18 -10.31 4.25
C ASP A 16 -9.26 -9.22 4.09
N VAL A 17 -9.12 -8.30 3.13
CA VAL A 17 -10.11 -7.28 2.75
C VAL A 17 -10.61 -7.50 1.31
N ASP A 18 -11.65 -6.77 0.90
CA ASP A 18 -12.19 -6.85 -0.46
C ASP A 18 -11.29 -6.10 -1.46
N GLY A 19 -10.29 -6.85 -1.97
CA GLY A 19 -9.29 -6.37 -2.92
C GLY A 19 -8.30 -5.35 -2.35
N PRO A 20 -7.30 -4.95 -3.15
CA PRO A 20 -6.98 -5.43 -4.50
C PRO A 20 -6.34 -6.84 -4.51
N GLU A 21 -6.52 -7.56 -5.60
CA GLU A 21 -5.80 -8.81 -5.89
C GLU A 21 -4.39 -8.51 -6.43
N PRO A 22 -3.41 -9.44 -6.33
CA PRO A 22 -2.04 -9.20 -6.81
C PRO A 22 -1.95 -8.81 -8.29
N ALA A 23 -2.87 -9.30 -9.12
CA ALA A 23 -2.95 -8.93 -10.54
C ALA A 23 -3.31 -7.45 -10.77
N GLU A 24 -3.88 -6.77 -9.76
CA GLU A 24 -4.30 -5.37 -9.82
C GLU A 24 -3.25 -4.41 -9.23
N PHE A 25 -2.22 -4.94 -8.56
CA PHE A 25 -1.17 -4.13 -7.91
C PHE A 25 -0.49 -3.14 -8.87
N PRO A 26 -0.21 -3.47 -10.15
CA PRO A 26 0.35 -2.48 -11.07
C PRO A 26 -0.55 -1.27 -11.31
N SER A 27 -1.87 -1.48 -11.39
CA SER A 27 -2.82 -0.38 -11.55
C SER A 27 -2.97 0.45 -10.28
N VAL A 28 -2.88 -0.19 -9.11
CA VAL A 28 -2.89 0.50 -7.81
C VAL A 28 -1.63 1.33 -7.65
N ALA A 29 -0.46 0.81 -8.03
CA ALA A 29 0.81 1.53 -7.97
C ALA A 29 0.82 2.77 -8.89
N GLU A 30 0.26 2.65 -10.11
CA GLU A 30 0.06 3.80 -11.00
C GLU A 30 -0.86 4.86 -10.36
N ALA A 31 -1.98 4.45 -9.76
CA ALA A 31 -2.89 5.36 -9.08
C ALA A 31 -2.23 6.08 -7.89
N ILE A 32 -1.40 5.38 -7.12
CA ILE A 32 -0.62 5.96 -6.03
C ILE A 32 0.36 7.00 -6.56
N LEU A 33 1.12 6.69 -7.61
CA LEU A 33 2.07 7.64 -8.21
C LEU A 33 1.42 8.92 -8.74
N ALA A 34 0.17 8.81 -9.22
CA ALA A 34 -0.62 9.94 -9.66
C ALA A 34 -1.26 10.74 -8.51
N ASP A 35 -1.23 10.24 -7.27
CA ASP A 35 -1.84 10.91 -6.12
C ASP A 35 -1.08 12.20 -5.76
N SER A 36 -1.82 13.30 -5.59
CA SER A 36 -1.27 14.59 -5.20
C SER A 36 -0.48 14.56 -3.88
N PHE A 37 -0.76 13.60 -2.98
CA PHE A 37 -0.03 13.42 -1.74
C PHE A 37 1.38 12.86 -1.93
N VAL A 38 1.70 12.28 -3.09
CA VAL A 38 3.09 11.92 -3.43
C VAL A 38 4.00 13.14 -3.39
N ALA A 39 3.47 14.34 -3.69
CA ALA A 39 4.23 15.59 -3.57
C ALA A 39 4.68 15.91 -2.13
N ASN A 40 4.07 15.28 -1.12
CA ASN A 40 4.45 15.44 0.29
C ASN A 40 5.44 14.36 0.76
N ALA A 41 5.94 13.51 -0.14
CA ALA A 41 6.91 12.47 0.21
C ALA A 41 8.14 13.08 0.92
N PRO A 42 8.71 12.38 1.92
CA PRO A 42 9.92 12.82 2.59
C PRO A 42 11.06 13.05 1.60
N THR A 43 11.94 14.02 1.90
CA THR A 43 13.13 14.25 1.08
C THR A 43 13.98 12.98 1.02
N GLY A 44 14.34 12.57 -0.20
CA GLY A 44 15.15 11.37 -0.45
C GLY A 44 14.35 10.08 -0.60
N LEU A 45 13.02 10.12 -0.48
CA LEU A 45 12.15 9.04 -0.92
C LEU A 45 11.78 9.27 -2.38
N GLU A 46 12.23 8.39 -3.27
CA GLU A 46 11.79 8.34 -4.66
C GLU A 46 10.77 7.21 -4.80
N PRO A 47 9.46 7.50 -4.84
CA PRO A 47 8.46 6.48 -5.06
C PRO A 47 8.54 6.01 -6.52
N THR A 48 8.77 4.71 -6.69
CA THR A 48 8.72 4.05 -7.99
C THR A 48 7.59 3.03 -7.98
N GLN A 49 7.11 2.67 -9.17
CA GLN A 49 6.08 1.65 -9.31
C GLN A 49 6.51 0.33 -8.66
N ASP A 50 7.70 -0.18 -9.00
CA ASP A 50 8.26 -1.42 -8.43
C ASP A 50 8.35 -1.39 -6.90
N ALA A 51 8.74 -0.24 -6.32
CA ALA A 51 8.84 -0.11 -4.87
C ALA A 51 7.46 -0.14 -4.19
N ILE A 52 6.44 0.44 -4.84
CA ILE A 52 5.07 0.41 -4.34
C ILE A 52 4.49 -1.00 -4.47
N GLU A 53 4.68 -1.66 -5.61
CA GLU A 53 4.25 -3.05 -5.82
C GLU A 53 4.87 -3.97 -4.78
N GLY A 54 6.17 -3.84 -4.48
CA GLY A 54 6.83 -4.64 -3.43
C GLY A 54 6.21 -4.44 -2.03
N VAL A 55 5.79 -3.22 -1.69
CA VAL A 55 5.07 -2.96 -0.43
C VAL A 55 3.68 -3.60 -0.41
N LEU A 56 2.97 -3.60 -1.55
CA LEU A 56 1.67 -4.28 -1.67
C LEU A 56 1.84 -5.80 -1.54
N GLU A 57 2.89 -6.37 -2.14
CA GLU A 57 3.24 -7.79 -2.01
C GLU A 57 3.59 -8.19 -0.57
N ASP A 58 4.40 -7.39 0.12
CA ASP A 58 4.77 -7.62 1.52
C ASP A 58 3.55 -7.54 2.46
N ALA A 59 2.54 -6.74 2.10
CA ALA A 59 1.32 -6.57 2.88
C ALA A 59 0.23 -7.64 2.61
N TYR A 60 0.38 -8.46 1.57
CA TYR A 60 -0.63 -9.43 1.13
C TYR A 60 -0.66 -10.73 1.97
#